data_AF-A0A5J4RCS7-F1
#
_entry.id   AF-A0A5J4RCS7-F1
#
_cell.length_a   1.000
_cell.length_b   1.000
_cell.length_c   1.000
_cell.angle_alpha   90.00
_cell.angle_beta   90.00
_cell.angle_gamma   90.00
#
_symmetry.space_group_name_H-M   'P 1'
#
loop_
_entity.id
_entity.type
_entity.pdbx_description
1 polymer ?
#
loop_
_entity_poly.entity_id
_entity_poly.type
_entity_poly.pdbx_seq_one_letter_code
_entity_poly.pdbx_strand_id
1 'polypeptide(L)'
;MKEKDDIGGRKSKNEQIESYLQERYDFRFNTVKSKPEFRPKNGNHPFSPITKFDLNSFKREMDRTMGISTSSDNVRTILESDFSPKVHSVREYFNRLPRLDPDTNNYT
;
A
#
# COMPACT_ATOMS: atom_id res chain seq x y z
N MET A 1 -35.85 21.43 -22.74
CA MET A 1 -34.92 21.89 -21.69
C MET A 1 -34.30 20.64 -21.08
N LYS A 2 -32.96 20.53 -21.11
CA LYS A 2 -32.21 19.39 -20.56
C LYS A 2 -32.32 19.42 -19.03
N GLU A 3 -32.90 18.38 -18.45
CA GLU A 3 -32.77 18.07 -17.03
C GLU A 3 -31.31 17.74 -16.73
N LYS A 4 -30.76 18.41 -15.72
CA LYS A 4 -29.41 18.21 -15.22
C LYS A 4 -29.48 17.01 -14.28
N ASP A 5 -29.05 15.85 -14.76
CA ASP A 5 -28.82 14.68 -13.91
C ASP A 5 -27.79 15.00 -12.83
N ASP A 6 -28.14 14.68 -11.58
CA ASP A 6 -27.31 14.74 -10.39
C ASP A 6 -25.93 14.09 -10.59
N ILE A 7 -24.87 14.92 -10.63
CA ILE A 7 -23.47 14.48 -10.61
C ILE A 7 -23.07 14.20 -9.14
N GLY A 8 -23.79 13.28 -8.51
CA GLY A 8 -23.35 12.60 -7.28
C GLY A 8 -22.40 11.48 -7.69
N GLY A 9 -21.13 11.83 -7.91
CA GLY A 9 -20.11 11.01 -8.57
C GLY A 9 -20.02 9.58 -8.01
N ARG A 10 -20.46 8.59 -8.81
CA ARG A 10 -20.19 7.18 -8.50
C ARG A 10 -18.68 6.97 -8.56
N LYS A 11 -18.06 6.63 -7.42
CA LYS A 11 -16.67 6.17 -7.39
C LYS A 11 -16.50 5.01 -8.37
N SER A 12 -15.48 5.07 -9.22
CA SER A 12 -15.12 3.99 -10.11
C SER A 12 -14.80 2.72 -9.31
N LYS A 13 -14.86 1.55 -9.97
CA LYS A 13 -14.51 0.28 -9.31
C LYS A 13 -13.09 0.31 -8.74
N ASN A 14 -12.15 0.95 -9.42
CA ASN A 14 -10.77 1.07 -8.95
C ASN A 14 -10.67 2.02 -7.76
N GLU A 15 -11.34 3.17 -7.76
CA GLU A 15 -11.36 4.06 -6.60
C GLU A 15 -11.95 3.39 -5.33
N GLN A 16 -12.93 2.50 -5.51
CA GLN A 16 -13.48 1.69 -4.40
C GLN A 16 -12.45 0.68 -3.89
N ILE A 17 -11.74 0.00 -4.79
CA ILE A 17 -10.64 -0.92 -4.45
C ILE A 17 -9.51 -0.17 -3.72
N GLU A 18 -9.09 0.97 -4.24
CA GLU A 18 -8.06 1.83 -3.67
C GLU A 18 -8.45 2.30 -2.27
N SER A 19 -9.68 2.80 -2.10
CA SER A 19 -10.19 3.25 -0.80
C SER A 19 -10.19 2.09 0.21
N TYR A 20 -10.68 0.92 -0.18
CA TYR A 20 -10.72 -0.28 0.67
C TYR A 20 -9.32 -0.71 1.12
N LEU A 21 -8.37 -0.77 0.18
CA LEU A 21 -6.99 -1.15 0.44
C LEU A 21 -6.31 -0.13 1.38
N GLN A 22 -6.46 1.17 1.13
CA GLN A 22 -5.88 2.24 1.96
C GLN A 22 -6.47 2.32 3.37
N GLU A 23 -7.71 1.89 3.58
CA GLU A 23 -8.31 1.84 4.91
C GLU A 23 -7.68 0.74 5.78
N ARG A 24 -7.20 -0.35 5.17
CA ARG A 24 -6.74 -1.57 5.88
C ARG A 24 -5.22 -1.72 5.93
N TYR A 25 -4.51 -1.18 4.95
CA TYR A 25 -3.08 -1.40 4.78
C TYR A 25 -2.34 -0.11 4.42
N ASP A 26 -1.07 -0.04 4.82
CA ASP A 26 -0.12 0.91 4.25
C ASP A 26 0.64 0.22 3.11
N PHE A 27 0.71 0.87 1.95
CA PHE A 27 1.48 0.39 0.80
C PHE A 27 2.67 1.30 0.51
N ARG A 28 3.72 0.71 -0.05
CA ARG A 28 4.84 1.46 -0.63
C ARG A 28 5.45 0.68 -1.79
N PHE A 29 6.03 1.39 -2.74
CA PHE A 29 6.83 0.79 -3.79
C PHE A 29 8.31 0.89 -3.41
N ASN A 30 8.94 -0.25 -3.13
CA ASN A 30 10.37 -0.29 -2.84
C ASN A 30 11.16 -0.06 -4.14
N THR A 31 11.81 1.09 -4.26
CA THR A 31 12.57 1.45 -5.48
C THR A 31 13.87 0.69 -5.65
N VAL A 32 14.42 0.10 -4.57
CA VAL A 32 15.66 -0.68 -4.62
C VAL A 32 15.35 -2.10 -5.11
N LYS A 33 14.25 -2.69 -4.64
CA LYS A 33 13.82 -4.05 -5.03
C LYS A 33 12.86 -4.07 -6.22
N SER A 34 12.40 -2.91 -6.68
CA SER A 34 11.36 -2.72 -7.70
C SER A 34 10.11 -3.56 -7.43
N LYS A 35 9.63 -3.56 -6.18
CA LYS A 35 8.48 -4.37 -5.75
C LYS A 35 7.57 -3.59 -4.80
N PRO A 36 6.24 -3.79 -4.88
CA PRO A 36 5.34 -3.27 -3.89
C PRO A 36 5.48 -4.06 -2.57
N GLU A 37 5.41 -3.33 -1.47
CA GLU A 37 5.45 -3.84 -0.10
C GLU A 37 4.25 -3.29 0.66
N PHE A 38 3.76 -4.05 1.64
CA PHE A 38 2.61 -3.67 2.45
C PHE A 38 2.82 -3.99 3.93
N ARG A 39 1.99 -3.39 4.77
CA ARG A 39 1.79 -3.79 6.16
C ARG A 39 0.35 -3.46 6.60
N PRO A 40 -0.18 -4.09 7.65
CA PRO A 40 -1.44 -3.68 8.26
C PRO A 40 -1.39 -2.23 8.70
N LYS A 41 -2.47 -1.48 8.42
CA LYS A 41 -2.61 -0.09 8.89
C LYS A 41 -2.65 -0.07 10.42
N ASN A 42 -2.03 0.96 11.01
CA ASN A 42 -1.89 1.13 12.46
C ASN A 42 -1.10 0.02 13.18
N GLY A 43 -0.48 -0.91 12.45
CA GLY A 43 0.39 -1.92 13.03
C GLY A 43 1.84 -1.43 13.11
N ASN A 44 2.54 -1.80 14.20
CA ASN A 44 4.00 -1.66 14.26
C ASN A 44 4.71 -2.83 13.58
N HIS A 45 4.25 -3.20 12.38
CA HIS A 45 4.85 -4.25 11.58
C HIS A 45 5.78 -3.66 10.52
N PRO A 46 6.91 -4.31 10.22
CA PRO A 46 7.73 -3.94 9.08
C PRO A 46 6.94 -4.17 7.79
N PHE A 47 7.28 -3.41 6.75
CA PHE A 47 6.75 -3.65 5.41
C PHE A 47 7.30 -4.97 4.86
N SER A 48 6.42 -5.81 4.35
CA SER A 48 6.74 -7.07 3.68
C SER A 48 6.43 -7.01 2.18
N PRO A 49 7.22 -7.67 1.32
CA PRO A 49 6.92 -7.76 -0.11
C PRO A 49 5.55 -8.40 -0.36
N ILE A 50 4.81 -7.87 -1.32
CA ILE A 50 3.52 -8.43 -1.73
C ILE A 50 3.76 -9.70 -2.55
N THR A 51 3.18 -10.81 -2.10
CA THR A 51 3.26 -12.10 -2.79
C THR A 51 2.01 -12.40 -3.60
N LYS A 52 2.04 -13.46 -4.41
CA LYS A 52 0.85 -13.97 -5.11
C LYS A 52 -0.24 -14.39 -4.11
N PHE A 53 0.16 -14.92 -2.95
CA PHE A 53 -0.79 -15.30 -1.90
C PHE A 53 -1.50 -14.07 -1.32
N ASP A 54 -0.78 -12.97 -1.11
CA ASP A 54 -1.36 -11.72 -0.61
C ASP A 54 -2.34 -11.11 -1.61
N LEU A 55 -1.98 -11.07 -2.90
CA LEU A 55 -2.89 -10.60 -3.96
C LEU A 55 -4.20 -11.41 -4.01
N ASN A 56 -4.10 -12.73 -3.87
CA ASN A 56 -5.27 -13.60 -3.82
C ASN A 56 -6.09 -13.38 -2.55
N SER A 57 -5.43 -13.11 -1.42
CA SER A 57 -6.09 -12.77 -0.16
C SER A 57 -6.85 -11.46 -0.25
N PHE A 58 -6.22 -10.40 -0.78
CA PHE A 58 -6.87 -9.11 -1.04
C PHE A 58 -8.09 -9.29 -1.94
N LYS A 59 -7.94 -10.01 -3.05
CA LYS A 59 -9.07 -10.33 -3.94
C LYS A 59 -10.23 -10.96 -3.17
N ARG A 60 -9.98 -11.99 -2.37
CA ARG A 60 -11.03 -12.69 -1.62
C ARG A 60 -11.66 -11.83 -0.54
N GLU A 61 -10.88 -10.97 0.12
CA GLU A 61 -11.37 -10.06 1.14
C GLU A 61 -12.29 -9.00 0.55
N MET A 62 -11.87 -8.41 -0.57
CA MET A 62 -12.64 -7.44 -1.35
C MET A 62 -13.97 -8.01 -1.86
N ASP A 63 -13.93 -9.21 -2.44
CA ASP A 63 -15.14 -9.90 -2.89
C ASP A 63 -16.10 -10.17 -1.71
N ARG A 64 -15.57 -10.58 -0.55
CA ARG A 64 -16.38 -10.83 0.66
C ARG A 64 -16.97 -9.55 1.26
N THR A 65 -16.20 -8.46 1.33
CA THR A 65 -16.59 -7.27 2.10
C THR A 65 -17.38 -6.26 1.26
N MET A 66 -17.01 -6.06 -0.01
CA MET A 66 -17.66 -5.06 -0.88
C MET A 66 -18.35 -5.67 -2.11
N GLY A 67 -18.28 -6.99 -2.30
CA GLY A 67 -18.91 -7.66 -3.46
C GLY A 67 -18.24 -7.30 -4.80
N ILE A 68 -17.01 -6.79 -4.77
CA ILE A 68 -16.26 -6.44 -5.98
C ILE A 68 -15.37 -7.62 -6.39
N SER A 69 -15.78 -8.30 -7.45
CA SER A 69 -14.93 -9.28 -8.12
C SER A 69 -13.89 -8.55 -8.98
N THR A 70 -12.61 -8.75 -8.65
CA THR A 70 -11.47 -8.21 -9.42
C THR A 70 -10.41 -9.29 -9.65
N SER A 71 -9.56 -9.10 -10.65
CA SER A 71 -8.45 -10.02 -10.92
C SER A 71 -7.24 -9.69 -10.02
N SER A 72 -6.44 -10.70 -9.68
CA SER A 72 -5.17 -10.51 -8.98
C SER A 72 -4.22 -9.57 -9.73
N ASP A 73 -4.29 -9.60 -11.06
CA ASP A 73 -3.49 -8.74 -11.94
C ASP A 73 -3.94 -7.28 -11.87
N ASN A 74 -5.25 -7.00 -11.80
CA ASN A 74 -5.74 -5.63 -11.59
C ASN A 74 -5.28 -5.08 -10.24
N VAL A 75 -5.34 -5.89 -9.18
CA VAL A 75 -4.83 -5.51 -7.85
C VAL A 75 -3.33 -5.24 -7.91
N ARG A 76 -2.56 -6.11 -8.58
CA ARG A 76 -1.13 -5.88 -8.78
C ARG A 76 -0.86 -4.57 -9.52
N THR A 77 -1.56 -4.30 -10.62
CA THR A 77 -1.41 -3.08 -11.41
C THR A 77 -1.66 -1.83 -10.58
N ILE A 78 -2.71 -1.82 -9.74
CA ILE A 78 -2.97 -0.71 -8.81
C ILE A 78 -1.79 -0.56 -7.85
N LEU A 79 -1.32 -1.67 -7.24
CA LEU A 79 -0.22 -1.63 -6.27
C LEU A 79 1.13 -1.23 -6.88
N GLU A 80 1.32 -1.44 -8.18
CA GLU A 80 2.49 -1.02 -8.94
C GLU A 80 2.36 0.39 -9.55
N SER A 81 1.23 1.08 -9.33
CA SER A 81 0.99 2.45 -9.78
C SER A 81 1.39 3.50 -8.73
N ASP A 82 1.14 4.77 -9.05
CA ASP A 82 1.21 5.92 -8.15
C ASP A 82 0.36 5.82 -6.88
N PHE A 83 -0.57 4.85 -6.82
CA PHE A 83 -1.26 4.46 -5.59
C PHE A 83 -0.28 4.09 -4.46
N SER A 84 0.83 3.43 -4.81
CA SER A 84 1.89 3.07 -3.86
C SER A 84 3.01 4.10 -3.88
N PRO A 85 3.21 4.90 -2.81
CA PRO A 85 4.29 5.88 -2.77
C PRO A 85 5.66 5.20 -2.88
N LYS A 86 6.51 5.75 -3.74
CA LYS A 86 7.87 5.23 -3.96
C LYS A 86 8.76 5.54 -2.75
N VAL A 87 9.43 4.52 -2.23
CA VAL A 87 10.30 4.61 -1.06
C VAL A 87 11.64 3.95 -1.35
N HIS A 88 12.73 4.66 -1.05
CA HIS A 88 14.07 4.11 -1.11
C HIS A 88 14.39 3.35 0.19
N SER A 89 14.10 2.04 0.22
CA SER A 89 14.13 1.24 1.46
C SER A 89 15.45 1.30 2.24
N VAL A 90 16.58 1.38 1.53
CA VAL A 90 17.91 1.49 2.18
C VAL A 90 18.09 2.84 2.88
N ARG A 91 17.66 3.94 2.25
CA ARG A 91 17.75 5.28 2.83
C ARG A 91 16.86 5.40 4.06
N GLU A 92 15.65 4.85 3.99
CA GLU A 92 14.75 4.76 5.14
C GLU A 92 15.35 3.99 6.32
N TYR A 93 16.07 2.89 6.05
CA TYR A 93 16.75 2.15 7.10
C TYR A 93 17.81 3.01 7.79
N PHE A 94 18.69 3.66 7.02
CA PHE A 94 19.71 4.55 7.58
C PHE A 94 19.12 5.74 8.34
N ASN A 95 18.01 6.31 7.86
CA ASN A 95 17.33 7.42 8.55
C ASN A 95 16.72 7.01 9.91
N ARG A 96 16.41 5.73 10.10
CA ARG A 96 15.83 5.19 11.35
C ARG A 96 16.88 4.72 12.36
N LEU A 97 18.14 4.60 11.94
CA LEU A 97 19.20 4.26 12.88
C LEU A 97 19.37 5.38 13.90
N PRO A 98 19.55 5.07 15.19
CA PRO A 98 19.97 6.05 16.17
C PRO A 98 21.21 6.77 15.68
N ARG A 99 21.25 8.10 15.81
CA ARG A 99 22.49 8.84 15.56
C ARG A 99 23.48 8.41 16.62
N LEU A 100 24.61 7.86 16.19
CA LEU A 100 25.71 7.57 17.09
C LEU A 100 26.39 8.91 17.41
N ASP A 101 26.25 9.38 18.64
CA ASP A 101 27.07 10.49 19.14
C ASP A 101 28.48 9.96 19.37
N PRO A 102 29.50 10.41 18.61
CA PRO A 102 30.87 9.92 18.73
C PRO A 102 31.49 10.19 20.12
N ASP A 103 30.91 11.12 20.88
CA ASP A 103 31.32 11.49 22.24
C ASP A 103 30.79 10.53 23.32
N THR A 104 29.83 9.65 23.00
CA THR A 104 29.21 8.73 23.98
C THR A 104 29.90 7.35 24.01
N ASN A 105 31.17 7.29 23.64
CA ASN A 105 31.98 6.07 23.61
C ASN A 105 32.25 5.55 25.03
N ASN A 106 31.24 4.93 25.64
CA ASN A 106 31.40 4.12 26.85
C ASN A 106 31.79 2.68 26.46
N TYR A 107 32.88 2.53 25.71
CA TYR A 107 33.59 1.26 25.61
C TYR A 107 34.53 1.18 26.81
N THR A 108 34.03 0.68 27.93
CA THR A 108 34.84 0.16 29.05
C THR A 108 34.61 -1.33 29.16
#